data_AF-A0A2N1RT14-F1
#
_entry.id   AF-A0A2N1RT14-F1
#
_cell.length_a   1.000
_cell.length_b   1.000
_cell.length_c   1.000
_cell.angle_alpha   90.00
_cell.angle_beta   90.00
_cell.angle_gamma   90.00
#
_symmetry.space_group_name_H-M   'P 1'
#
loop_
_entity.id
_entity.type
_entity.pdbx_description
1 polymer ?
#
loop_
_entity_poly.entity_id
_entity_poly.type
_entity_poly.pdbx_seq_one_letter_code
_entity_poly.pdbx_strand_id
1 'polypeptide(L)'
;MSENSINLTDILTLIIHDMVQTTEEFKKFDLNRILVCCASNRKDCRGATYGKLLPLRFKDGAEIVKHNGRFYTIPKVKINDSEILYIIYFYIPKFFSLSAKDKINVMFHELYHISPEFNGDIRRMGNFKAAHGHSRKSFEEKYIEYADIFFEKIKDTPYCSFLKMDTHELHKKFKTVKYRRMKSVKPVVLAAN
;
A
#
# COMPACT_ATOMS: atom_id res chain seq x y z
N MET A 1 24.29 -11.88 -21.31
CA MET A 1 24.31 -10.42 -21.06
C MET A 1 23.26 -10.13 -20.01
N SER A 2 23.63 -10.02 -18.72
CA SER A 2 22.62 -9.83 -17.67
C SER A 2 22.02 -8.44 -17.78
N GLU A 3 20.71 -8.38 -18.02
CA GLU A 3 19.95 -7.14 -17.94
C GLU A 3 20.12 -6.56 -16.54
N ASN A 4 20.94 -5.52 -16.40
CA ASN A 4 21.17 -4.85 -15.11
C ASN A 4 19.99 -3.90 -14.80
N SER A 5 18.77 -4.40 -14.94
CA SER A 5 17.52 -3.67 -14.73
C SER A 5 16.74 -4.26 -13.57
N ILE A 6 16.00 -3.39 -12.86
CA ILE A 6 15.20 -3.76 -11.71
C ILE A 6 13.80 -3.17 -11.86
N ASN A 7 12.78 -3.90 -11.44
CA ASN A 7 11.43 -3.38 -11.32
C ASN A 7 11.07 -3.26 -9.83
N LEU A 8 11.01 -2.03 -9.32
CA LEU A 8 10.77 -1.77 -7.89
C LEU A 8 9.41 -2.30 -7.45
N THR A 9 8.37 -2.17 -8.28
CA THR A 9 7.03 -2.63 -7.89
C THR A 9 6.95 -4.14 -7.75
N ASP A 10 7.75 -4.88 -8.52
CA ASP A 10 7.75 -6.35 -8.44
C ASP A 10 8.40 -6.81 -7.14
N ILE A 11 9.55 -6.22 -6.78
CA ILE A 11 10.24 -6.53 -5.51
C ILE A 11 9.40 -6.10 -4.31
N LEU A 12 8.82 -4.90 -4.33
CA LEU A 12 7.93 -4.45 -3.25
C LEU A 12 6.70 -5.36 -3.12
N THR A 13 6.16 -5.88 -4.23
CA THR A 13 5.06 -6.86 -4.20
C THR A 13 5.51 -8.17 -3.55
N LEU A 14 6.71 -8.67 -3.86
CA LEU A 14 7.25 -9.89 -3.23
C LEU A 14 7.47 -9.73 -1.72
N ILE A 15 7.94 -8.56 -1.29
CA ILE A 15 8.09 -8.25 0.14
C ILE A 15 6.71 -8.19 0.82
N ILE A 16 5.73 -7.51 0.21
CA ILE A 16 4.35 -7.46 0.72
C ILE A 16 3.73 -8.86 0.79
N HIS A 17 4.01 -9.73 -0.19
CA HIS A 17 3.57 -11.12 -0.16
C HIS A 17 4.12 -11.83 1.08
N ASP A 18 5.42 -11.72 1.39
CA ASP A 18 5.97 -12.33 2.60
C ASP A 18 5.40 -11.71 3.89
N MET A 19 5.12 -10.40 3.91
CA MET A 19 4.43 -9.74 5.05
C MET A 19 3.04 -10.33 5.29
N VAL A 20 2.25 -10.50 4.22
CA VAL A 20 0.91 -11.09 4.29
C VAL A 20 0.94 -12.56 4.73
N GLN A 21 1.92 -13.34 4.25
CA GLN A 21 2.04 -14.75 4.62
C GLN A 21 2.51 -14.96 6.07
N THR A 22 3.22 -13.99 6.64
CA THR A 22 3.80 -14.10 8.00
C THR A 22 2.95 -13.47 9.09
N THR A 23 1.97 -12.64 8.71
CA THR A 23 1.14 -11.89 9.66
C THR A 23 -0.29 -12.43 9.63
N GLU A 24 -0.72 -13.09 10.71
CA GLU A 24 -2.01 -13.77 10.79
C GLU A 24 -3.20 -12.85 10.49
N GLU A 25 -3.16 -11.59 10.94
CA GLU A 25 -4.20 -10.56 10.68
C GLU A 25 -4.42 -10.32 9.17
N PHE A 26 -3.39 -10.52 8.33
CA PHE A 26 -3.43 -10.22 6.90
C PHE A 26 -3.68 -11.43 6.04
N LYS A 27 -3.79 -12.63 6.62
CA LYS A 27 -3.84 -13.91 5.90
C LYS A 27 -5.00 -14.06 4.92
N LYS A 28 -6.08 -13.29 5.12
CA LYS A 28 -7.25 -13.21 4.21
C LYS A 28 -7.00 -12.37 2.96
N PHE A 29 -5.91 -11.59 2.91
CA PHE A 29 -5.64 -10.68 1.81
C PHE A 29 -5.16 -11.47 0.59
N ASP A 30 -5.89 -11.31 -0.52
CA ASP A 30 -5.49 -11.86 -1.81
C ASP A 30 -4.61 -10.86 -2.56
N LEU A 31 -3.32 -11.17 -2.67
CA LEU A 31 -2.32 -10.34 -3.35
C LEU A 31 -2.66 -10.08 -4.82
N ASN A 32 -3.40 -10.96 -5.50
CA ASN A 32 -3.79 -10.74 -6.89
C ASN A 32 -4.80 -9.58 -7.03
N ARG A 33 -5.40 -9.15 -5.92
CA ARG A 33 -6.35 -8.04 -5.85
C ARG A 33 -5.75 -6.78 -5.22
N ILE A 34 -4.45 -6.79 -4.91
CA ILE A 34 -3.68 -5.64 -4.44
C ILE A 34 -2.67 -5.24 -5.53
N LEU A 35 -2.85 -4.06 -6.10
CA LEU A 35 -1.92 -3.53 -7.10
C LEU A 35 -0.88 -2.61 -6.44
N VAL A 36 0.39 -3.01 -6.46
CA VAL A 36 1.49 -2.15 -6.02
C VAL A 36 1.95 -1.24 -7.16
N CYS A 37 2.05 0.05 -6.88
CA CYS A 37 2.50 1.09 -7.78
C CYS A 37 3.53 2.00 -7.11
N CYS A 38 4.35 2.67 -7.91
CA CYS A 38 5.14 3.81 -7.43
C CYS A 38 4.65 5.09 -8.10
N ALA A 39 4.68 6.19 -7.34
CA ALA A 39 4.37 7.52 -7.84
C ALA A 39 5.52 8.47 -7.53
N SER A 40 5.79 9.44 -8.42
CA SER A 40 6.81 10.46 -8.17
C SER A 40 6.21 11.62 -7.40
N ASN A 41 6.73 11.92 -6.21
CA ASN A 41 6.40 13.15 -5.49
C ASN A 41 7.64 14.04 -5.38
N ARG A 42 7.80 14.94 -6.36
CA ARG A 42 8.93 15.89 -6.44
C ARG A 42 8.70 17.21 -5.68
N LYS A 43 7.52 17.44 -5.11
CA LYS A 43 7.20 18.70 -4.42
C LYS A 43 7.33 18.55 -2.91
N ASP A 44 8.01 19.52 -2.30
CA ASP A 44 8.06 19.80 -0.85
C ASP A 44 6.72 20.32 -0.32
N CYS A 45 5.63 19.62 -0.63
CA CYS A 45 4.36 19.88 0.03
C CYS A 45 4.47 19.37 1.47
N ARG A 46 4.15 20.24 2.43
CA ARG A 46 4.18 19.97 3.88
C ARG A 46 3.41 18.67 4.18
N GLY A 47 4.12 17.66 4.71
CA GLY A 47 3.63 16.32 4.99
C GLY A 47 4.42 15.24 4.23
N ALA A 48 5.13 14.37 4.93
CA ALA A 48 5.92 13.30 4.32
C ALA A 48 5.03 12.06 4.06
N THR A 49 4.27 12.09 2.97
CA THR A 49 3.54 10.89 2.50
C THR A 49 4.52 9.96 1.79
N TYR A 50 4.87 8.84 2.43
CA TYR A 50 5.75 7.80 1.88
C TYR A 50 4.98 6.67 1.19
N GLY A 51 3.80 6.34 1.73
CA GLY A 51 2.86 5.36 1.22
C GLY A 51 1.45 5.95 1.09
N LYS A 52 0.60 5.30 0.31
CA LYS A 52 -0.84 5.55 0.31
C LYS A 52 -1.62 4.34 -0.21
N LEU A 53 -2.58 3.87 0.57
CA LEU A 53 -3.63 2.96 0.14
C LEU A 53 -4.75 3.72 -0.57
N LEU A 54 -5.20 3.18 -1.71
CA LEU A 54 -6.40 3.59 -2.42
C LEU A 54 -7.39 2.41 -2.46
N PRO A 55 -8.51 2.47 -1.72
CA PRO A 55 -9.61 1.51 -1.86
C PRO A 55 -10.35 1.69 -3.19
N LEU A 56 -10.82 0.58 -3.79
CA LEU A 56 -11.63 0.59 -5.02
C LEU A 56 -13.09 0.17 -4.80
N ARG A 57 -13.52 0.12 -3.53
CA ARG A 57 -14.94 0.07 -3.14
C ARG A 57 -15.24 1.16 -2.12
N PHE A 58 -16.52 1.48 -1.99
CA PHE A 58 -17.02 2.36 -0.94
C PHE A 58 -17.19 1.58 0.36
N LYS A 59 -17.82 2.24 1.34
CA LYS A 59 -18.12 1.69 2.65
C LYS A 59 -18.71 0.28 2.54
N ASP A 60 -18.20 -0.63 3.37
CA ASP A 60 -18.66 -2.02 3.48
C ASP A 60 -18.52 -2.83 2.17
N GLY A 61 -17.66 -2.38 1.26
CA GLY A 61 -17.42 -3.02 -0.04
C GLY A 61 -18.42 -2.62 -1.13
N ALA A 62 -19.25 -1.59 -0.89
CA ALA A 62 -20.27 -1.17 -1.86
C ALA A 62 -19.66 -0.67 -3.18
N GLU A 63 -20.25 -1.09 -4.31
CA GLU A 63 -19.84 -0.64 -5.66
C GLU A 63 -20.39 0.75 -6.01
N ILE A 64 -21.49 1.15 -5.36
CA ILE A 64 -22.22 2.39 -5.61
C ILE A 64 -22.51 3.07 -4.28
N VAL A 65 -22.37 4.40 -4.24
CA VAL A 65 -22.78 5.22 -3.11
C VAL A 65 -23.63 6.40 -3.58
N LYS A 66 -24.63 6.78 -2.77
CA LYS A 66 -25.38 8.03 -2.97
C LYS A 66 -24.71 9.14 -2.17
N HIS A 67 -24.29 10.22 -2.83
CA HIS A 67 -23.68 11.39 -2.21
C HIS A 67 -24.25 12.66 -2.86
N ASN A 68 -24.73 13.61 -2.05
CA ASN A 68 -25.34 14.87 -2.51
C ASN A 68 -26.39 14.67 -3.63
N GLY A 69 -27.27 13.69 -3.46
CA GLY A 69 -28.35 13.38 -4.40
C GLY A 69 -27.93 12.65 -5.68
N ARG A 70 -26.63 12.40 -5.90
CA ARG A 70 -26.11 11.69 -7.08
C ARG A 70 -25.56 10.33 -6.69
N PHE A 71 -25.64 9.37 -7.61
CA PHE A 71 -25.00 8.06 -7.46
C PHE A 71 -23.60 8.10 -8.06
N TYR A 72 -22.65 7.51 -7.34
CA TYR A 72 -21.24 7.41 -7.75
C TYR A 72 -20.80 5.95 -7.75
N THR A 73 -19.95 5.60 -8.70
CA THR A 73 -19.23 4.32 -8.74
C THR A 73 -17.73 4.54 -8.89
N ILE A 74 -16.92 3.57 -8.47
CA ILE A 74 -15.47 3.57 -8.75
C ILE A 74 -15.24 2.66 -9.96
N PRO A 75 -14.61 3.14 -11.05
CA PRO A 75 -14.31 2.30 -12.21
C PRO A 75 -13.53 1.04 -11.81
N LYS A 76 -13.99 -0.12 -12.27
CA LYS A 76 -13.33 -1.40 -12.01
C LYS A 76 -11.97 -1.44 -12.70
N VAL A 77 -10.94 -1.82 -11.95
CA VAL A 77 -9.58 -2.03 -12.47
C VAL A 77 -9.36 -3.52 -12.55
N LYS A 78 -8.96 -4.02 -13.73
CA LYS A 78 -8.60 -5.42 -13.92
C LYS A 78 -7.15 -5.56 -14.37
N ILE A 79 -6.43 -6.51 -13.79
CA ILE A 79 -5.09 -6.92 -14.21
C ILE A 79 -5.13 -8.44 -14.37
N ASN A 80 -4.81 -8.96 -15.56
CA ASN A 80 -4.88 -10.39 -15.87
C ASN A 80 -6.23 -11.01 -15.44
N ASP A 81 -7.33 -10.35 -15.83
CA ASP A 81 -8.72 -10.68 -15.49
C ASP A 81 -9.10 -10.65 -14.01
N SER A 82 -8.15 -10.43 -13.10
CA SER A 82 -8.40 -10.24 -11.67
C SER A 82 -8.84 -8.80 -11.40
N GLU A 83 -9.99 -8.64 -10.76
CA GLU A 83 -10.42 -7.33 -10.29
C GLU A 83 -9.61 -6.89 -9.06
N ILE A 84 -8.94 -5.75 -9.22
CA ILE A 84 -8.19 -5.09 -8.16
C ILE A 84 -9.17 -4.42 -7.20
N LEU A 85 -8.95 -4.63 -5.90
CA LEU A 85 -9.68 -3.99 -4.81
C LEU A 85 -8.90 -2.87 -4.15
N TYR A 86 -7.58 -2.95 -4.19
CA TYR A 86 -6.69 -2.03 -3.49
C TYR A 86 -5.51 -1.65 -4.38
N ILE A 87 -5.13 -0.37 -4.37
CA ILE A 87 -3.88 0.09 -4.97
C ILE A 87 -3.01 0.69 -3.87
N ILE A 88 -1.80 0.17 -3.70
CA ILE A 88 -0.81 0.72 -2.77
C ILE A 88 0.20 1.52 -3.59
N TYR A 89 0.34 2.80 -3.25
CA TYR A 89 1.33 3.69 -3.86
C TYR A 89 2.50 3.91 -2.90
N PHE A 90 3.72 3.68 -3.36
CA PHE A 90 4.93 4.16 -2.69
C PHE A 90 5.51 5.36 -3.44
N TYR A 91 5.78 6.45 -2.70
CA TYR A 91 6.20 7.72 -3.29
C TYR A 91 7.71 7.82 -3.37
N ILE A 92 8.27 7.82 -4.58
CA ILE A 92 9.71 7.96 -4.81
C ILE A 92 10.09 9.41 -5.18
N PRO A 93 11.27 9.91 -4.80
CA PRO A 93 12.36 9.20 -4.11
C PRO A 93 12.15 9.07 -2.58
N LYS A 94 11.17 9.77 -2.00
CA LYS A 94 10.96 9.88 -0.54
C LYS A 94 10.90 8.54 0.19
N PHE A 95 10.21 7.54 -0.36
CA PHE A 95 10.15 6.20 0.23
C PHE A 95 11.54 5.56 0.33
N PHE A 96 12.40 5.78 -0.67
CA PHE A 96 13.77 5.26 -0.65
C PHE A 96 14.75 6.09 0.19
N SER A 97 14.37 7.29 0.65
CA SER A 97 15.18 8.04 1.64
C SER A 97 14.96 7.58 3.08
N LEU A 98 14.02 6.66 3.32
CA LEU A 98 13.79 6.05 4.62
C LEU A 98 14.81 4.93 4.92
N SER A 99 15.01 4.65 6.21
CA SER A 99 15.72 3.45 6.65
C SER A 99 14.97 2.18 6.23
N ALA A 100 15.65 1.02 6.20
CA ALA A 100 14.98 -0.25 5.90
C ALA A 100 13.82 -0.56 6.87
N LYS A 101 14.01 -0.26 8.16
CA LYS A 101 12.97 -0.43 9.18
C LYS A 101 11.78 0.49 8.94
N ASP A 102 12.03 1.77 8.63
CA ASP A 102 10.95 2.73 8.36
C ASP A 102 10.19 2.40 7.07
N LYS A 103 10.86 1.87 6.04
CA LYS A 103 10.20 1.35 4.83
C LYS A 103 9.23 0.22 5.19
N ILE A 104 9.65 -0.71 6.03
CA ILE A 104 8.80 -1.81 6.51
C ILE A 104 7.60 -1.26 7.30
N ASN A 105 7.84 -0.31 8.22
CA ASN A 105 6.76 0.34 8.98
C ASN A 105 5.71 0.97 8.04
N VAL A 106 6.15 1.69 7.00
CA VAL A 106 5.24 2.27 6.00
C VAL A 106 4.48 1.18 5.26
N MET A 107 5.14 0.10 4.84
CA MET A 107 4.46 -1.01 4.14
C MET A 107 3.38 -1.67 5.01
N PHE A 108 3.69 -1.93 6.29
CA PHE A 108 2.73 -2.46 7.26
C PHE A 108 1.59 -1.46 7.53
N HIS A 109 1.89 -0.17 7.64
CA HIS A 109 0.87 0.87 7.79
C HIS A 109 -0.14 0.85 6.63
N GLU A 110 0.33 0.79 5.38
CA GLU A 110 -0.57 0.72 4.22
C GLU A 110 -1.39 -0.57 4.17
N LEU A 111 -0.80 -1.72 4.54
CA LEU A 111 -1.54 -2.98 4.65
C LEU A 111 -2.57 -2.94 5.77
N TYR A 112 -2.25 -2.30 6.89
CA TYR A 112 -3.16 -2.21 8.03
C TYR A 112 -4.40 -1.36 7.74
N HIS A 113 -4.30 -0.41 6.80
CA HIS A 113 -5.47 0.33 6.29
C HIS A 113 -6.45 -0.51 5.48
N ILE A 114 -6.07 -1.70 5.02
CA ILE A 114 -6.98 -2.61 4.32
C ILE A 114 -8.02 -3.15 5.31
N SER A 115 -9.29 -3.15 4.89
CA SER A 115 -10.38 -3.75 5.68
C SER A 115 -10.08 -5.22 6.00
N PRO A 116 -10.28 -5.68 7.26
CA PRO A 116 -10.15 -7.10 7.62
C PRO A 116 -11.02 -8.04 6.76
N GLU A 117 -12.15 -7.54 6.25
CA GLU A 117 -13.06 -8.29 5.37
C GLU A 117 -12.60 -8.33 3.91
N PHE A 118 -11.51 -7.63 3.58
CA PHE A 118 -10.88 -7.62 2.25
C PHE A 118 -11.88 -7.36 1.09
N ASN A 119 -12.82 -6.43 1.33
CA ASN A 119 -13.96 -6.17 0.44
C ASN A 119 -13.77 -4.92 -0.45
N GLY A 120 -12.56 -4.37 -0.51
CA GLY A 120 -12.24 -3.15 -1.25
C GLY A 120 -12.49 -1.84 -0.49
N ASP A 121 -13.02 -1.90 0.74
CA ASP A 121 -13.10 -0.76 1.66
C ASP A 121 -11.84 -0.68 2.54
N ILE A 122 -11.66 0.45 3.22
CA ILE A 122 -10.62 0.61 4.24
C ILE A 122 -11.06 0.05 5.58
N ARG A 123 -10.09 -0.27 6.44
CA ARG A 123 -10.31 -0.54 7.86
C ARG A 123 -10.95 0.69 8.49
N ARG A 124 -12.24 0.59 8.82
CA ARG A 124 -12.95 1.61 9.59
C ARG A 124 -12.84 1.24 11.05
N MET A 125 -12.22 2.12 11.84
CA MET A 125 -12.47 2.12 13.27
C MET A 125 -13.96 2.42 13.40
N GLY A 126 -14.78 1.41 13.74
CA GLY A 126 -16.23 1.54 13.75
C GLY A 126 -16.72 2.70 14.63
N ASN A 127 -18.03 2.90 14.70
CA ASN A 127 -18.72 3.88 15.55
C ASN A 127 -18.47 3.76 17.07
N PHE A 128 -17.32 3.24 17.51
CA PHE A 128 -16.72 3.61 18.79
C PHE A 128 -16.45 5.11 18.74
N LYS A 129 -17.50 5.88 19.08
CA LYS A 129 -17.35 7.17 19.72
C LYS A 129 -16.16 7.04 20.64
N ALA A 130 -15.19 7.93 20.43
CA ALA A 130 -14.06 8.13 21.30
C ALA A 130 -14.54 8.52 22.71
N ALA A 131 -15.11 7.57 23.43
CA ALA A 131 -15.11 7.54 24.87
C ALA A 131 -13.66 7.23 25.25
N HIS A 132 -12.90 8.30 25.44
CA HIS A 132 -11.51 8.35 25.90
C HIS A 132 -10.42 8.06 24.86
N GLY A 133 -9.52 9.05 24.71
CA GLY A 133 -8.51 9.22 23.66
C GLY A 133 -7.33 8.24 23.68
N HIS A 134 -7.53 6.99 24.08
CA HIS A 134 -6.50 5.93 24.02
C HIS A 134 -6.60 5.05 22.77
N SER A 135 -7.74 5.03 22.08
CA SER A 135 -7.99 4.10 20.95
C SER A 135 -7.21 4.41 19.68
N ARG A 136 -6.74 5.65 19.50
CA ARG A 136 -5.92 6.05 18.34
C ARG A 136 -4.45 5.65 18.50
N LYS A 137 -3.96 5.61 19.74
CA LYS A 137 -2.58 5.21 20.07
C LYS A 137 -2.42 3.69 20.00
N SER A 138 -3.37 2.94 20.59
CA SER A 138 -3.38 1.47 20.48
C SER A 138 -3.63 0.95 19.05
N PHE A 139 -4.25 1.76 18.19
CA PHE A 139 -4.42 1.46 16.77
C PHE A 139 -3.11 1.56 15.97
N GLU A 140 -2.28 2.58 16.26
CA GLU A 140 -0.95 2.70 15.66
C GLU A 140 0.05 1.67 16.22
N GLU A 141 -0.17 1.19 17.45
CA GLU A 141 0.76 0.27 18.13
C GLU A 141 0.79 -1.16 17.55
N LYS A 142 -0.34 -1.68 17.02
CA LYS A 142 -0.39 -3.09 16.57
C LYS A 142 0.43 -3.41 15.33
N TYR A 143 0.41 -2.54 14.32
CA TYR A 143 1.19 -2.83 13.10
C TYR A 143 2.69 -2.64 13.31
N ILE A 144 3.09 -1.83 14.31
CA ILE A 144 4.50 -1.64 14.68
C ILE A 144 5.08 -2.96 15.20
N GLU A 145 4.33 -3.70 16.01
CA GLU A 145 4.75 -5.03 16.47
C GLU A 145 4.97 -6.00 15.30
N TYR A 146 4.03 -6.04 14.35
CA TYR A 146 4.19 -6.87 13.14
C TYR A 146 5.40 -6.44 12.30
N ALA A 147 5.63 -5.14 12.18
CA ALA A 147 6.76 -4.58 11.45
C ALA A 147 8.10 -4.92 12.11
N ASP A 148 8.19 -4.87 13.44
CA ASP A 148 9.38 -5.24 14.21
C ASP A 148 9.68 -6.74 14.05
N ILE A 149 8.68 -7.61 14.25
CA ILE A 149 8.82 -9.06 14.06
C ILE A 149 9.30 -9.38 12.63
N PHE A 150 8.68 -8.75 11.63
CA PHE A 150 9.04 -8.97 10.24
C PHE A 150 10.44 -8.44 9.90
N PHE A 151 10.82 -7.27 10.41
CA PHE A 151 12.16 -6.72 10.20
C PHE A 151 13.23 -7.65 10.76
N GLU A 152 13.05 -8.18 11.98
CA GLU A 152 13.97 -9.14 12.57
C GLU A 152 14.07 -10.43 11.75
N LYS A 153 12.94 -10.91 11.19
CA LYS A 153 12.93 -12.08 10.29
C LYS A 153 13.77 -11.84 9.04
N ILE A 154 13.66 -10.66 8.42
CA ILE A 154 14.25 -10.42 7.10
C ILE A 154 15.63 -9.74 7.14
N LYS A 155 16.14 -9.35 8.31
CA LYS A 155 17.32 -8.47 8.45
C LYS A 155 18.58 -8.95 7.71
N ASP A 156 18.74 -10.26 7.59
CA ASP A 156 19.88 -10.93 6.94
C ASP A 156 19.55 -11.47 5.53
N THR A 157 18.40 -11.09 4.97
CA THR A 157 17.94 -11.53 3.65
C THR A 157 18.22 -10.49 2.56
N PRO A 158 18.19 -10.89 1.27
CA PRO A 158 18.28 -9.95 0.15
C PRO A 158 17.19 -8.86 0.15
N TYR A 159 16.03 -9.11 0.76
CA TYR A 159 14.99 -8.09 0.90
C TYR A 159 15.43 -6.94 1.79
N CYS A 160 16.05 -7.22 2.94
CA CYS A 160 16.56 -6.15 3.79
C CYS A 160 17.75 -5.44 3.14
N SER A 161 18.64 -6.18 2.45
CA SER A 161 19.70 -5.55 1.65
C SER A 161 19.14 -4.60 0.57
N PHE A 162 18.02 -4.97 -0.06
CA PHE A 162 17.31 -4.11 -1.01
C PHE A 162 16.70 -2.88 -0.33
N LEU A 163 15.98 -3.07 0.78
CA LEU A 163 15.35 -1.98 1.50
C LEU A 163 16.36 -1.03 2.16
N LYS A 164 17.59 -1.47 2.43
CA LYS A 164 18.68 -0.59 2.90
C LYS A 164 19.13 0.40 1.83
N MET A 165 18.97 0.08 0.55
CA MET A 165 19.40 0.97 -0.52
C MET A 165 18.58 2.27 -0.56
N ASP A 166 19.28 3.38 -0.78
CA ASP A 166 18.64 4.65 -1.14
C ASP A 166 18.46 4.80 -2.66
N THR A 167 17.91 5.94 -3.10
CA THR A 167 17.70 6.21 -4.53
C THR A 167 19.03 6.29 -5.29
N HIS A 168 20.08 6.84 -4.70
CA HIS A 168 21.38 6.96 -5.34
C HIS A 168 22.03 5.60 -5.54
N GLU A 169 22.02 4.74 -4.51
CA GLU A 169 22.56 3.38 -4.55
C GLU A 169 21.81 2.50 -5.55
N LEU A 170 20.47 2.63 -5.65
CA LEU A 170 19.68 1.93 -6.66
C LEU A 170 20.13 2.29 -8.08
N HIS A 171 20.32 3.57 -8.38
CA HIS A 171 20.78 4.03 -9.69
C HIS A 171 22.25 3.73 -9.97
N LYS A 172 23.08 3.59 -8.93
CA LYS A 172 24.48 3.13 -9.06
C LYS A 172 24.55 1.63 -9.36
N LYS A 173 23.72 0.83 -8.70
CA LYS A 173 23.72 -0.64 -8.81
C LYS A 173 23.05 -1.13 -10.08
N PHE A 174 21.94 -0.51 -10.48
CA PHE A 174 21.14 -0.93 -11.63
C PHE A 174 21.16 0.13 -12.72
N LYS A 175 21.44 -0.30 -13.97
CA LYS A 175 21.42 0.57 -15.15
C LYS A 175 20.03 1.12 -15.44
N THR A 176 18.99 0.36 -15.14
CA THR A 176 17.61 0.77 -15.42
C THR A 176 16.71 0.42 -14.24
N VAL A 177 16.07 1.44 -13.67
CA VAL A 177 15.11 1.29 -12.58
C VAL A 177 13.71 1.55 -13.13
N LYS A 178 12.90 0.49 -13.19
CA LYS A 178 11.50 0.52 -13.65
C LYS A 178 10.56 0.41 -12.45
N TYR A 179 9.33 0.87 -12.64
CA TYR A 179 8.24 0.68 -11.69
C TYR A 179 6.91 0.93 -12.37
N ARG A 180 5.89 0.17 -11.97
CA ARG A 180 4.52 0.40 -12.42
C ARG A 180 4.02 1.76 -11.90
N ARG A 181 3.43 2.55 -12.80
CA ARG A 181 2.73 3.79 -12.48
C ARG A 181 1.27 3.63 -12.85
N MET A 182 0.39 4.16 -12.03
CA MET A 182 -1.04 4.24 -12.32
C MET A 182 -1.57 5.60 -11.86
N LYS A 183 -2.45 6.22 -12.64
CA LYS A 183 -3.17 7.41 -12.18
C LYS A 183 -4.17 6.97 -11.12
N SER A 184 -4.32 7.77 -10.06
CA SER A 184 -5.33 7.51 -9.02
C SER A 184 -6.71 7.40 -9.67
N VAL A 185 -7.36 6.27 -9.46
CA VAL A 185 -8.76 6.06 -9.84
C VAL A 185 -9.62 6.99 -8.98
N LYS A 186 -10.62 7.61 -9.59
CA LYS A 186 -11.56 8.51 -8.91
C LYS A 186 -12.98 8.00 -9.08
N PRO A 187 -13.86 8.23 -8.09
CA PRO A 187 -15.29 8.03 -8.27
C PRO A 187 -15.82 8.82 -9.46
N VAL A 188 -16.72 8.22 -10.23
CA VAL A 188 -17.44 8.83 -11.35
C VAL A 188 -18.94 8.80 -11.08
N VAL A 189 -19.67 9.77 -11.60
CA VAL A 189 -21.14 9.78 -11.49
C VAL A 189 -21.69 8.64 -12.33
N LEU A 190 -22.59 7.83 -11.76
CA LEU A 190 -23.37 6.87 -12.50
C LEU A 190 -24.38 7.67 -13.34
N ALA A 191 -24.23 7.67 -14.66
CA ALA A 191 -25.23 8.29 -15.53
C ALA A 191 -26.57 7.58 -15.31
N ALA A 192 -27.65 8.35 -15.19
CA ALA A 192 -28.99 7.79 -15.30
C ALA A 192 -29.16 7.37 -16.76
N ASN A 193 -29.32 6.06 -17.00
CA ASN A 193 -29.84 5.58 -18.28
C ASN A 193 -31.28 6.04 -18.45
#